data_AF-A0A7L2RZC3-F1
#
_entry.id   AF-A0A7L2RZC3-F1
#
_cell.length_a   1.000
_cell.length_b   1.000
_cell.length_c   1.000
_cell.angle_alpha   90.00
_cell.angle_beta   90.00
_cell.angle_gamma   90.00
#
_symmetry.space_group_name_H-M   'P 1'
#
loop_
_entity.id
_entity.type
_entity.pdbx_description
1 polymer ?
#
loop_
_entity_poly.entity_id
_entity_poly.type
_entity_poly.pdbx_seq_one_letter_code
_entity_poly.pdbx_strand_id
1 'polypeptide(L)'
;SQPGFSFRKLWAFTGPGFLMSIAYLDPGNVESDLQCGAVAGFKLLWVLLWATVLGLLCQRLAIRLGVVTGKDLGEICYLYYPKVPRMLLWLMMEIAIIASDMQEVIGTAIAFSLLSAGRIPLWGGVLITIVDTLFFLFLDKYGLRKLEAFFGLLITIMALTFGYEYMVVRPGQVEVLKGIFLPYCSGCGREELLQAVGIVGAIIMPHNIFLHSSLVKTRAINRSKKEAVREANMYFLTESCLALFISFLINLFVMAVFGEAFYHQRNKDV
;
A
#
# COMPACT_ATOMS: atom_id res chain seq x y z
N SER A 1 -11.27 23.05 27.44
CA SER A 1 -10.07 23.58 26.78
C SER A 1 -9.61 22.58 25.74
N GLN A 2 -9.79 22.88 24.45
CA GLN A 2 -9.39 21.96 23.38
C GLN A 2 -7.87 21.76 23.43
N PRO A 3 -7.35 20.53 23.56
CA PRO A 3 -5.91 20.35 23.49
C PRO A 3 -5.49 20.58 22.04
N GLY A 4 -4.68 21.61 21.82
CA GLY A 4 -4.14 21.95 20.51
C GLY A 4 -3.40 20.76 19.88
N PHE A 5 -3.45 20.70 18.55
CA PHE A 5 -2.77 19.69 17.74
C PHE A 5 -1.28 19.62 18.14
N SER A 6 -0.86 18.52 18.75
CA SER A 6 0.50 18.39 19.26
C SER A 6 1.30 17.45 18.37
N PHE A 7 2.30 17.99 17.66
CA PHE A 7 3.24 17.22 16.85
C PHE A 7 3.96 16.12 17.65
N ARG A 8 4.14 16.31 18.96
CA ARG A 8 4.74 15.31 19.86
C ARG A 8 3.81 14.14 20.18
N LYS A 9 2.50 14.40 20.26
CA LYS A 9 1.48 13.33 20.32
C LYS A 9 1.34 12.66 18.97
N LEU A 10 1.34 13.43 17.87
CA LEU A 10 1.31 12.89 16.51
C LEU A 10 2.47 11.92 16.32
N TRP A 11 3.72 12.29 16.63
CA TRP A 11 4.88 11.38 16.61
C TRP A 11 4.77 10.16 17.54
N ALA A 12 4.07 10.27 18.68
CA ALA A 12 3.84 9.12 19.55
C ALA A 12 2.78 8.15 18.99
N PHE A 13 1.85 8.65 18.18
CA PHE A 13 0.83 7.89 17.46
C PHE A 13 1.26 7.50 16.05
N THR A 14 2.27 8.15 15.47
CA THR A 14 2.84 7.89 14.14
C THR A 14 3.52 6.52 14.17
N GLY A 15 2.94 5.54 13.50
CA GLY A 15 3.39 4.15 13.53
C GLY A 15 2.46 3.25 12.71
N PRO A 16 1.21 3.02 13.14
CA PRO A 16 0.22 2.25 12.40
C PRO A 16 -0.07 2.82 11.00
N GLY A 17 -0.08 4.15 10.81
CA GLY A 17 -0.28 4.76 9.50
C GLY A 17 0.93 4.60 8.57
N PHE A 18 2.16 4.64 9.10
CA PHE A 18 3.35 4.31 8.32
C PHE A 18 3.43 2.82 7.98
N LEU A 19 3.07 1.94 8.92
CA LEU A 19 2.91 0.50 8.68
C LEU A 19 1.90 0.22 7.57
N MET A 20 0.80 0.98 7.55
CA MET A 20 -0.15 0.92 6.44
C MET A 20 0.47 1.37 5.13
N SER A 21 1.15 2.52 5.08
CA SER A 21 1.80 2.97 3.84
C SER A 21 2.82 2.00 3.27
N ILE A 22 3.51 1.23 4.12
CA ILE A 22 4.42 0.16 3.69
C ILE A 22 3.66 -0.90 2.90
N ALA A 23 2.45 -1.26 3.35
CA ALA A 23 1.60 -2.23 2.67
C ALA A 23 0.98 -1.69 1.35
N TYR A 24 1.20 -0.43 0.99
CA TYR A 24 0.86 0.16 -0.31
C TYR A 24 2.07 0.27 -1.24
N LEU A 25 3.26 0.00 -0.72
CA LEU A 25 4.57 0.14 -1.36
C LEU A 25 5.30 -1.21 -1.44
N ASP A 26 4.56 -2.29 -1.25
CA ASP A 26 5.02 -3.66 -1.39
C ASP A 26 5.32 -3.98 -2.86
N PRO A 27 6.19 -4.97 -3.13
CA PRO A 27 6.59 -5.33 -4.48
C PRO A 27 5.42 -5.65 -5.41
N GLY A 28 4.32 -6.22 -4.88
CA GLY A 28 3.12 -6.54 -5.67
C GLY A 28 2.40 -5.29 -6.19
N ASN A 29 2.22 -4.28 -5.33
CA ASN A 29 1.64 -3.00 -5.74
C ASN A 29 2.54 -2.25 -6.72
N VAL A 30 3.85 -2.24 -6.47
CA VAL A 30 4.82 -1.64 -7.39
C VAL A 30 4.79 -2.37 -8.74
N GLU A 31 4.78 -3.70 -8.78
CA GLU A 31 4.69 -4.48 -10.02
C GLU A 31 3.42 -4.14 -10.82
N SER A 32 2.25 -4.09 -10.15
CA SER A 32 1.00 -3.71 -10.80
C SER A 32 1.08 -2.30 -11.40
N ASP A 33 1.59 -1.33 -10.64
CA ASP A 33 1.71 0.06 -11.11
C ASP A 33 2.71 0.20 -12.26
N LEU A 34 3.80 -0.58 -12.24
CA LEU A 34 4.79 -0.67 -13.32
C LEU A 34 4.19 -1.24 -14.61
N GLN A 35 3.46 -2.36 -14.52
CA GLN A 35 2.78 -2.97 -15.66
C GLN A 35 1.73 -2.01 -16.26
N CYS A 36 0.98 -1.33 -15.41
CA CYS A 36 0.00 -0.33 -15.82
C CYS A 36 0.65 0.85 -16.54
N GLY A 37 1.75 1.38 -16.00
CA GLY A 37 2.53 2.44 -16.62
C GLY A 37 3.06 2.04 -18.00
N ALA A 38 3.60 0.84 -18.14
CA ALA A 38 4.12 0.33 -19.40
C ALA A 38 3.04 0.12 -20.48
N VAL A 39 1.87 -0.43 -20.11
CA VAL A 39 0.81 -0.79 -21.07
C VAL A 39 -0.10 0.40 -21.40
N ALA A 40 -0.54 1.13 -20.38
CA ALA A 40 -1.57 2.16 -20.52
C ALA A 40 -1.03 3.60 -20.45
N GLY A 41 0.25 3.78 -20.12
CA GLY A 41 0.89 5.09 -19.99
C GLY A 41 0.15 5.99 -19.00
N PHE A 42 -0.07 7.24 -19.39
CA PHE A 42 -0.72 8.25 -18.54
C PHE A 42 -2.25 8.11 -18.42
N LYS A 43 -2.89 7.18 -19.14
CA LYS A 43 -4.36 7.09 -19.21
C LYS A 43 -5.02 6.52 -17.94
N LEU A 44 -4.27 5.79 -17.11
CA LEU A 44 -4.80 5.15 -15.89
C LEU A 44 -4.50 5.93 -14.60
N LEU A 45 -3.82 7.09 -14.71
CA LEU A 45 -3.49 7.92 -13.55
C LEU A 45 -4.73 8.42 -12.78
N TRP A 46 -5.84 8.69 -13.48
CA TRP A 46 -7.11 9.01 -12.81
C TRP A 46 -7.67 7.83 -12.01
N VAL A 47 -7.49 6.59 -12.50
CA VAL A 47 -7.92 5.38 -11.78
C VAL A 47 -7.10 5.22 -10.50
N LEU A 48 -5.78 5.41 -10.57
CA LEU A 48 -4.88 5.43 -9.41
C LEU A 48 -5.37 6.45 -8.36
N LEU A 49 -5.64 7.70 -8.76
CA LEU A 49 -6.15 8.74 -7.85
C LEU A 49 -7.48 8.32 -7.18
N TRP A 50 -8.47 7.89 -7.98
CA TRP A 50 -9.78 7.50 -7.44
C TRP A 50 -9.71 6.26 -6.56
N ALA A 51 -8.87 5.28 -6.92
CA ALA A 51 -8.62 4.10 -6.11
C ALA A 51 -7.98 4.48 -4.76
N THR A 52 -7.01 5.41 -4.73
CA THR A 52 -6.44 5.92 -3.47
C THR A 52 -7.50 6.63 -2.62
N VAL A 53 -8.37 7.45 -3.24
CA VAL A 53 -9.46 8.12 -2.52
C VAL A 53 -10.44 7.10 -1.91
N LEU A 54 -10.82 6.07 -2.67
CA LEU A 54 -11.65 4.97 -2.16
C LEU A 54 -10.95 4.19 -1.04
N GLY A 55 -9.64 3.92 -1.20
CA GLY A 55 -8.80 3.31 -0.17
C GLY A 55 -8.81 4.12 1.13
N LEU A 56 -8.64 5.44 1.06
CA LEU A 56 -8.72 6.33 2.22
C LEU A 56 -10.09 6.29 2.90
N LEU A 57 -11.18 6.23 2.12
CA LEU A 57 -12.53 6.08 2.67
C LEU A 57 -12.72 4.76 3.40
N CYS A 58 -12.29 3.64 2.80
CA CYS A 58 -12.33 2.31 3.41
C CYS A 58 -11.49 2.26 4.70
N GLN A 59 -10.27 2.80 4.67
CA GLN A 59 -9.42 2.87 5.86
C GLN A 59 -10.03 3.72 6.97
N ARG A 60 -10.63 4.86 6.63
CA ARG A 60 -11.34 5.71 7.61
C ARG A 60 -12.46 4.94 8.31
N LEU A 61 -13.18 4.10 7.58
CA LEU A 61 -14.23 3.24 8.14
C LEU A 61 -13.63 2.16 9.06
N ALA A 62 -12.54 1.52 8.65
CA ALA A 62 -11.82 0.52 9.46
C ALA A 62 -11.28 1.10 10.77
N ILE A 63 -10.67 2.28 10.72
CA ILE A 63 -10.20 3.01 11.91
C ILE A 63 -11.37 3.31 12.83
N ARG A 64 -12.45 3.90 12.30
CA ARG A 64 -13.62 4.27 13.11
C ARG A 64 -14.24 3.04 13.77
N LEU A 65 -14.27 1.91 13.08
CA LEU A 65 -14.73 0.64 13.63
C LEU A 65 -13.84 0.20 14.81
N GLY A 66 -12.52 0.16 14.62
CA GLY A 66 -11.56 -0.26 15.65
C GLY A 66 -11.54 0.66 16.87
N VAL A 67 -11.56 1.99 16.68
CA VAL A 67 -11.56 2.97 17.78
C VAL A 67 -12.86 2.92 18.58
N VAL A 68 -14.01 2.84 17.92
CA VAL A 68 -15.32 2.96 18.59
C VAL A 68 -15.74 1.66 19.26
N THR A 69 -15.62 0.53 18.55
CA THR A 69 -16.05 -0.77 19.08
C THR A 69 -14.98 -1.41 19.94
N GLY A 70 -13.71 -1.08 19.69
CA GLY A 70 -12.59 -1.70 20.37
C GLY A 70 -12.29 -3.14 19.96
N LYS A 71 -12.96 -3.59 18.91
CA LYS A 71 -12.82 -4.91 18.30
C LYS A 71 -12.28 -4.75 16.89
N ASP A 72 -11.52 -5.73 16.42
CA ASP A 72 -11.10 -5.76 15.02
C ASP A 72 -12.25 -6.19 14.10
N LEU A 73 -12.08 -5.96 12.81
CA LEU A 73 -13.08 -6.30 11.79
C LEU A 73 -13.37 -7.81 11.77
N GLY A 74 -12.37 -8.65 12.03
CA GLY A 74 -12.53 -10.11 12.13
C GLY A 74 -13.39 -10.52 13.32
N GLU A 75 -13.15 -9.94 14.49
CA GLU A 75 -13.97 -10.12 15.70
C GLU A 75 -15.42 -9.69 15.46
N ILE A 76 -15.65 -8.60 14.74
CA ILE A 76 -17.02 -8.13 14.42
C ILE A 76 -17.70 -9.05 13.42
N CYS A 77 -16.99 -9.49 12.38
CA CYS A 77 -17.50 -10.49 11.45
C CYS A 77 -17.86 -11.78 12.19
N TYR A 78 -17.05 -12.20 13.17
CA TYR A 78 -17.34 -13.37 13.99
C TYR A 78 -18.61 -13.25 14.83
N LEU A 79 -18.90 -12.04 15.34
CA LEU A 79 -20.05 -11.78 16.21
C LEU A 79 -21.37 -11.58 15.46
N TYR A 80 -21.33 -10.98 14.27
CA TYR A 80 -22.53 -10.64 13.50
C TYR A 80 -22.92 -11.73 12.47
N TYR A 81 -21.97 -12.45 11.89
CA TYR A 81 -22.27 -13.43 10.83
C TYR A 81 -22.52 -14.85 11.38
N PRO A 82 -23.47 -15.60 10.79
CA PRO A 82 -23.66 -17.02 11.10
C PRO A 82 -22.46 -17.87 10.62
N LYS A 83 -22.38 -19.13 11.08
CA LYS A 83 -21.21 -20.01 10.90
C LYS A 83 -20.75 -20.16 9.44
N VAL A 84 -21.68 -20.26 8.49
CA VAL A 84 -21.36 -20.54 7.07
C VAL A 84 -20.70 -19.34 6.37
N PRO A 85 -21.31 -18.13 6.31
CA PRO A 85 -20.64 -16.95 5.73
C PRO A 85 -19.32 -16.61 6.42
N ARG A 86 -19.23 -16.83 7.75
CA ARG A 86 -18.00 -16.57 8.50
C ARG A 86 -16.84 -17.45 8.04
N MET A 87 -17.08 -18.75 7.83
CA MET A 87 -16.03 -19.66 7.33
C MET A 87 -15.62 -19.30 5.90
N LEU A 88 -16.58 -18.90 5.05
CA LEU A 88 -16.28 -18.46 3.69
C LEU A 88 -15.42 -17.18 3.68
N LEU A 89 -15.77 -16.19 4.50
CA LEU A 89 -15.01 -14.95 4.64
C LEU A 89 -13.59 -15.22 5.15
N TRP A 90 -13.44 -16.12 6.13
CA TRP A 90 -12.14 -16.53 6.62
C TRP A 90 -11.30 -17.19 5.51
N LEU A 91 -11.88 -18.14 4.77
CA LEU A 91 -11.19 -18.80 3.66
C LEU A 91 -10.77 -17.81 2.55
N MET A 92 -11.66 -16.87 2.18
CA MET A 92 -11.33 -15.84 1.19
C MET A 92 -10.20 -14.93 1.66
N MET A 93 -10.15 -14.60 2.95
CA MET A 93 -9.07 -13.79 3.52
C MET A 93 -7.74 -14.55 3.53
N GLU A 94 -7.74 -15.82 3.93
CA GLU A 94 -6.53 -16.66 3.88
C GLU A 94 -5.99 -16.77 2.45
N ILE A 95 -6.86 -17.00 1.46
CA ILE A 95 -6.45 -17.04 0.05
C ILE A 95 -5.85 -15.69 -0.38
N ALA A 96 -6.45 -14.57 0.04
CA ALA A 96 -5.94 -13.23 -0.29
C ALA A 96 -4.57 -12.96 0.35
N ILE A 97 -4.33 -13.42 1.57
CA ILE A 97 -3.04 -13.28 2.26
C ILE A 97 -1.97 -14.12 1.55
N ILE A 98 -2.28 -15.39 1.23
CA ILE A 98 -1.37 -16.28 0.49
C ILE A 98 -1.02 -15.69 -0.88
N ALA A 99 -2.01 -15.10 -1.57
CA ALA A 99 -1.78 -14.46 -2.87
C ALA A 99 -0.86 -13.23 -2.75
N SER A 100 -1.02 -12.43 -1.70
CA SER A 100 -0.15 -11.28 -1.41
C SER A 100 1.28 -11.70 -1.10
N ASP A 101 1.45 -12.71 -0.25
CA ASP A 101 2.76 -13.27 0.13
C ASP A 101 3.50 -13.86 -1.09
N MET A 102 2.74 -14.50 -2.00
CA MET A 102 3.31 -15.00 -3.26
C MET A 102 3.91 -13.88 -4.12
N GLN A 103 3.27 -12.71 -4.21
CA GLN A 103 3.79 -11.57 -4.95
C GLN A 103 5.06 -11.00 -4.30
N GLU A 104 5.11 -10.96 -2.97
CA GLU A 104 6.29 -10.51 -2.23
C GLU A 104 7.51 -11.43 -2.47
N VAL A 105 7.29 -12.76 -2.43
CA VAL A 105 8.33 -13.76 -2.73
C VAL A 105 8.83 -13.67 -4.17
N ILE A 106 7.92 -13.45 -5.14
CA ILE A 106 8.29 -13.29 -6.55
C ILE A 106 9.11 -12.00 -6.74
N GLY A 107 8.63 -10.88 -6.19
CA GLY A 107 9.30 -9.58 -6.31
C GLY A 107 10.71 -9.59 -5.72
N THR A 108 10.88 -10.17 -4.53
CA THR A 108 12.19 -10.31 -3.88
C THR A 108 13.11 -11.27 -4.63
N ALA A 109 12.61 -12.39 -5.15
CA ALA A 109 13.41 -13.30 -5.98
C ALA A 109 13.92 -12.64 -7.27
N ILE A 110 13.07 -11.84 -7.93
CA ILE A 110 13.46 -11.05 -9.11
C ILE A 110 14.50 -9.98 -8.73
N ALA A 111 14.30 -9.28 -7.61
CA ALA A 111 15.24 -8.27 -7.12
C ALA A 111 16.64 -8.87 -6.86
N PHE A 112 16.73 -10.04 -6.22
CA PHE A 112 18.00 -10.74 -6.03
C PHE A 112 18.63 -11.20 -7.35
N SER A 113 17.81 -11.67 -8.29
CA SER A 113 18.31 -12.07 -9.61
C SER A 113 18.91 -10.89 -10.38
N LEU A 114 18.25 -9.73 -10.35
CA LEU A 114 18.74 -8.49 -10.96
C LEU A 114 19.98 -7.93 -10.26
N LEU A 115 19.99 -7.88 -8.92
CA LEU A 115 21.13 -7.36 -8.14
C LEU A 115 22.39 -8.22 -8.31
N SER A 116 22.21 -9.53 -8.49
CA SER A 116 23.31 -10.46 -8.76
C SER A 116 23.72 -10.54 -10.23
N ALA A 117 23.17 -9.66 -11.09
CA ALA A 117 23.39 -9.65 -12.54
C ALA A 117 23.17 -11.04 -13.19
N GLY A 118 22.17 -11.78 -12.71
CA GLY A 118 21.82 -13.11 -13.18
C GLY A 118 22.66 -14.26 -12.60
N ARG A 119 23.55 -14.02 -11.61
CA ARG A 119 24.30 -15.10 -10.96
C ARG A 119 23.43 -15.96 -10.03
N ILE A 120 22.39 -15.38 -9.44
CA ILE A 120 21.45 -16.13 -8.60
C ILE A 120 20.21 -16.48 -9.45
N PRO A 121 19.94 -17.77 -9.70
CA PRO A 121 18.73 -18.19 -10.39
C PRO A 121 17.50 -17.93 -9.53
N LEU A 122 16.32 -17.80 -10.14
CA LEU A 122 15.05 -17.52 -9.45
C LEU A 122 14.78 -18.50 -8.28
N TRP A 123 15.05 -19.79 -8.45
CA TRP A 123 14.92 -20.80 -7.39
C TRP A 123 15.84 -20.52 -6.19
N GLY A 124 17.03 -19.95 -6.42
CA GLY A 124 17.92 -19.50 -5.37
C GLY A 124 17.39 -18.28 -4.64
N GLY A 125 16.78 -17.34 -5.37
CA GLY A 125 16.07 -16.20 -4.78
C GLY A 125 14.94 -16.65 -3.85
N VAL A 126 14.10 -17.60 -4.28
CA VAL A 126 13.00 -18.16 -3.47
C VAL A 126 13.52 -18.89 -2.21
N LEU A 127 14.67 -19.55 -2.27
CA LEU A 127 15.25 -20.16 -1.06
C LEU A 127 15.72 -19.11 -0.05
N ILE A 128 16.25 -17.98 -0.53
CA ILE A 128 16.69 -16.87 0.31
C ILE A 128 15.50 -16.18 0.99
N THR A 129 14.35 -16.06 0.33
CA THR A 129 13.15 -15.45 0.93
C THR A 129 12.58 -16.27 2.08
N ILE A 130 12.71 -17.59 2.05
CA ILE A 130 12.38 -18.45 3.21
C ILE A 130 13.26 -18.11 4.42
N VAL A 131 14.53 -17.78 4.20
CA VAL A 131 15.44 -17.35 5.28
C VAL A 131 15.09 -15.95 5.76
N ASP A 132 14.68 -15.06 4.85
CA ASP A 132 14.27 -13.70 5.19
C ASP A 132 12.99 -13.67 6.05
N THR A 133 11.99 -14.51 5.75
CA THR A 133 10.78 -14.63 6.60
C THR A 133 11.11 -15.11 8.02
N LEU A 134 12.07 -16.03 8.17
CA LEU A 134 12.58 -16.44 9.50
C LEU A 134 13.33 -15.30 10.21
N PHE A 135 14.10 -14.52 9.47
CA PHE A 135 14.79 -13.34 10.00
C PHE A 135 13.79 -12.28 10.45
N PHE A 136 12.75 -12.02 9.67
CA PHE A 136 11.67 -11.09 9.99
C PHE A 136 10.92 -11.51 11.26
N LEU A 137 10.59 -12.81 11.40
CA LEU A 137 9.96 -13.34 12.61
C LEU A 137 10.83 -13.13 13.85
N PHE A 138 12.16 -13.19 13.69
CA PHE A 138 13.11 -12.90 14.77
C PHE A 138 13.17 -11.39 15.09
N LEU A 139 12.98 -10.55 14.08
CA LEU A 139 13.00 -9.09 14.20
C LEU A 139 11.70 -8.55 14.84
N ASP A 140 10.56 -9.22 14.66
CA ASP A 140 9.31 -8.90 15.37
C ASP A 140 9.50 -8.95 16.91
N LYS A 141 10.38 -9.83 17.39
CA LYS A 141 10.76 -9.92 18.82
C LYS A 141 11.49 -8.69 19.36
N TYR A 142 12.06 -7.83 18.49
CA TYR A 142 12.88 -6.67 18.88
C TYR A 142 12.10 -5.36 19.09
N GLY A 143 10.79 -5.38 18.84
CA GLY A 143 9.85 -4.31 19.21
C GLY A 143 9.46 -3.37 18.06
N LEU A 144 8.15 -3.12 17.96
CA LEU A 144 7.46 -2.34 16.91
C LEU A 144 8.14 -1.03 16.51
N ARG A 145 8.61 -0.22 17.48
CA ARG A 145 9.19 1.11 17.20
C ARG A 145 10.48 1.06 16.38
N LYS A 146 11.31 0.03 16.57
CA LYS A 146 12.58 -0.11 15.81
C LYS A 146 12.32 -0.57 14.39
N LEU A 147 11.34 -1.47 14.23
CA LEU A 147 10.89 -1.99 12.95
C LEU A 147 10.22 -0.88 12.11
N GLU A 148 9.36 -0.04 12.72
CA GLU A 148 8.80 1.16 12.08
C GLU A 148 9.90 2.11 11.55
N ALA A 149 10.94 2.38 12.34
CA ALA A 149 12.04 3.24 11.92
C ALA A 149 12.87 2.65 10.77
N PHE A 150 13.09 1.34 10.78
CA PHE A 150 13.78 0.63 9.70
C PHE A 150 13.03 0.72 8.38
N PHE A 151 11.72 0.46 8.37
CA PHE A 151 10.92 0.60 7.16
C PHE A 151 10.77 2.06 6.70
N GLY A 152 10.67 3.02 7.64
CA GLY A 152 10.66 4.44 7.29
C GLY A 152 11.92 4.87 6.52
N LEU A 153 13.08 4.31 6.88
CA LEU A 153 14.33 4.52 6.15
C LEU A 153 14.27 3.92 4.73
N LEU A 154 13.76 2.69 4.58
CA LEU A 154 13.61 2.03 3.28
C LEU A 154 12.67 2.82 2.34
N ILE A 155 11.52 3.26 2.83
CA ILE A 155 10.58 4.08 2.04
C ILE A 155 11.22 5.41 1.63
N THR A 156 11.97 6.04 2.54
CA THR A 156 12.65 7.30 2.23
C THR A 156 13.66 7.12 1.11
N ILE A 157 14.43 6.03 1.12
CA ILE A 157 15.36 5.69 0.04
C ILE A 157 14.58 5.52 -1.27
N MET A 158 13.50 4.73 -1.25
CA MET A 158 12.69 4.45 -2.44
C MET A 158 12.04 5.72 -3.02
N ALA A 159 11.51 6.60 -2.16
CA ALA A 159 10.94 7.88 -2.56
C ALA A 159 11.98 8.82 -3.17
N LEU A 160 13.20 8.85 -2.62
CA LEU A 160 14.29 9.67 -3.15
C LEU A 160 14.79 9.13 -4.49
N THR A 161 14.95 7.81 -4.65
CA THR A 161 15.42 7.22 -5.91
C THR A 161 14.42 7.39 -7.03
N PHE A 162 13.14 7.05 -6.81
CA PHE A 162 12.12 7.25 -7.84
C PHE A 162 11.80 8.74 -8.08
N GLY A 163 11.86 9.57 -7.05
CA GLY A 163 11.73 11.02 -7.19
C GLY A 163 12.87 11.63 -8.02
N TYR A 164 14.09 11.12 -7.87
CA TYR A 164 15.23 11.51 -8.71
C TYR A 164 15.03 11.07 -10.16
N GLU A 165 14.65 9.81 -10.40
CA GLU A 165 14.33 9.30 -11.75
C GLU A 165 13.24 10.14 -12.43
N TYR A 166 12.18 10.50 -11.71
CA TYR A 166 11.12 11.37 -12.23
C TYR A 166 11.65 12.75 -12.67
N MET A 167 12.58 13.33 -11.91
CA MET A 167 13.21 14.62 -12.25
C MET A 167 14.18 14.51 -13.44
N VAL A 168 14.84 13.36 -13.61
CA VAL A 168 15.76 13.09 -14.72
C VAL A 168 15.01 12.80 -16.02
N VAL A 169 14.01 11.92 -15.97
CA VAL A 169 13.17 11.56 -17.13
C VAL A 169 12.34 12.74 -17.61
N ARG A 170 11.99 13.68 -16.73
CA ARG A 170 11.17 14.88 -17.03
C ARG A 170 9.93 14.55 -17.86
N PRO A 171 9.04 13.66 -17.36
CA PRO A 171 7.84 13.34 -18.08
C PRO A 171 7.01 14.61 -18.32
N GLY A 172 6.29 14.63 -19.44
CA GLY A 172 5.45 15.76 -19.82
C GLY A 172 4.46 16.11 -18.71
N GLN A 173 4.76 17.12 -17.89
CA GLN A 173 3.96 17.49 -16.70
C GLN A 173 2.50 17.77 -17.06
N VAL A 174 2.27 18.29 -18.26
CA VAL A 174 0.93 18.57 -18.81
C VAL A 174 0.17 17.28 -19.12
N GLU A 175 0.85 16.23 -19.58
CA GLU A 175 0.25 14.92 -19.87
C GLU A 175 -0.03 14.14 -18.59
N VAL A 176 0.86 14.20 -17.60
CA VAL A 176 0.63 13.65 -16.26
C VAL A 176 -0.57 14.33 -15.59
N LEU A 177 -0.62 15.66 -15.56
CA LEU A 177 -1.77 16.37 -14.99
C LEU A 177 -3.07 16.08 -15.75
N LYS A 178 -3.03 16.02 -17.08
CA LYS A 178 -4.20 15.63 -17.87
C LYS A 178 -4.63 14.21 -17.56
N GLY A 179 -3.70 13.26 -17.43
CA GLY A 179 -3.98 11.87 -17.08
C GLY A 179 -4.58 11.70 -15.68
N ILE A 180 -4.23 12.56 -14.73
CA ILE A 180 -4.78 12.56 -13.36
C ILE A 180 -6.21 13.13 -13.33
N PHE A 181 -6.48 14.23 -14.04
CA PHE A 181 -7.73 14.99 -13.90
C PHE A 181 -8.78 14.73 -15.00
N LEU A 182 -8.37 14.31 -16.20
CA LEU A 182 -9.31 13.99 -17.28
C LEU A 182 -9.50 12.46 -17.37
N PRO A 183 -10.69 11.93 -17.04
CA PRO A 183 -11.04 10.54 -17.31
C PRO A 183 -11.28 10.37 -18.82
N TYR A 184 -10.20 10.35 -19.59
CA TYR A 184 -10.24 10.22 -21.04
C TYR A 184 -9.48 8.98 -21.47
N CYS A 185 -10.20 7.92 -21.82
CA CYS A 185 -9.60 6.74 -22.44
C CYS A 185 -10.02 6.63 -23.90
N SER A 186 -9.41 7.43 -24.77
CA SER A 186 -9.53 7.21 -26.21
C SER A 186 -8.82 5.90 -26.57
N GLY A 187 -9.60 4.88 -26.91
CA GLY A 187 -9.12 3.58 -27.38
C GLY A 187 -8.89 2.52 -26.30
N CYS A 188 -9.47 2.65 -25.09
CA CYS A 188 -9.40 1.59 -24.07
C CYS A 188 -9.90 0.25 -24.64
N GLY A 189 -8.99 -0.70 -24.79
CA GLY A 189 -9.28 -2.09 -25.10
C GLY A 189 -9.52 -2.92 -23.82
N ARG A 190 -9.44 -4.25 -23.98
CA ARG A 190 -9.59 -5.18 -22.84
C ARG A 190 -8.38 -5.14 -21.90
N GLU A 191 -7.19 -4.87 -22.42
CA GLU A 191 -5.94 -4.89 -21.64
C GLU A 191 -5.89 -3.71 -20.65
N GLU A 192 -6.24 -2.50 -21.09
CA GLU A 192 -6.27 -1.33 -20.22
C GLU A 192 -7.35 -1.46 -19.12
N LEU A 193 -8.46 -2.14 -19.42
CA LEU A 193 -9.50 -2.41 -18.42
C LEU A 193 -9.03 -3.44 -17.38
N LEU A 194 -8.31 -4.48 -17.79
CA LEU A 194 -7.71 -5.44 -16.87
C LEU A 194 -6.66 -4.76 -15.97
N GLN A 195 -5.84 -3.87 -16.53
CA GLN A 195 -4.87 -3.08 -15.77
C GLN A 195 -5.58 -2.13 -14.79
N ALA A 196 -6.66 -1.46 -15.20
CA ALA A 196 -7.46 -0.61 -14.31
C ALA A 196 -8.05 -1.39 -13.12
N VAL A 197 -8.57 -2.60 -13.36
CA VAL A 197 -9.06 -3.50 -12.28
C VAL A 197 -7.90 -3.93 -11.38
N GLY A 198 -6.72 -4.20 -11.95
CA GLY A 198 -5.48 -4.48 -11.23
C GLY A 198 -5.11 -3.36 -10.25
N ILE A 199 -5.04 -2.10 -10.72
CA ILE A 199 -4.76 -0.92 -9.88
C ILE A 199 -5.74 -0.82 -8.72
N VAL A 200 -7.04 -0.99 -8.98
CA VAL A 200 -8.07 -0.91 -7.93
C VAL A 200 -7.89 -2.03 -6.90
N GLY A 201 -7.57 -3.25 -7.33
CA GLY A 201 -7.32 -4.40 -6.46
C GLY A 201 -6.04 -4.24 -5.62
N ALA A 202 -4.97 -3.74 -6.24
CA ALA A 202 -3.69 -3.43 -5.60
C ALA A 202 -3.85 -2.39 -4.48
N ILE A 203 -4.64 -1.35 -4.70
CA ILE A 203 -4.83 -0.27 -3.71
C ILE A 203 -5.86 -0.66 -2.65
N ILE A 204 -6.92 -1.38 -3.02
CA ILE A 204 -7.97 -1.78 -2.06
C ILE A 204 -7.72 -3.23 -1.63
N MET A 205 -6.64 -3.43 -0.87
CA MET A 205 -6.28 -4.72 -0.28
C MET A 205 -7.22 -5.06 0.91
N PRO A 206 -8.01 -6.15 0.84
CA PRO A 206 -8.93 -6.50 1.91
C PRO A 206 -8.21 -6.77 3.23
N HIS A 207 -7.09 -7.49 3.21
CA HIS A 207 -6.32 -7.82 4.42
C HIS A 207 -5.79 -6.58 5.13
N ASN A 208 -5.44 -5.51 4.40
CA ASN A 208 -5.01 -4.24 4.99
C ASN A 208 -6.13 -3.57 5.78
N ILE A 209 -7.39 -3.70 5.37
CA ILE A 209 -8.55 -3.18 6.11
C ILE A 209 -8.68 -3.90 7.47
N PHE A 210 -8.49 -5.23 7.49
CA PHE A 210 -8.51 -6.02 8.71
C PHE A 210 -7.32 -5.67 9.62
N LEU A 211 -6.12 -5.61 9.06
CA LEU A 211 -4.90 -5.24 9.77
C LEU A 211 -4.99 -3.83 10.37
N HIS A 212 -5.54 -2.85 9.65
CA HIS A 212 -5.67 -1.49 10.16
C HIS A 212 -6.62 -1.40 11.35
N SER A 213 -7.71 -2.16 11.31
CA SER A 213 -8.65 -2.23 12.42
C SER A 213 -8.02 -2.83 13.69
N SER A 214 -7.07 -3.78 13.54
CA SER A 214 -6.37 -4.41 14.67
C SER A 214 -5.19 -3.56 15.17
N LEU A 215 -4.43 -2.91 14.29
CA LEU A 215 -3.33 -2.03 14.69
C LEU A 215 -3.81 -0.86 15.54
N VAL A 216 -4.97 -0.27 15.20
CA VAL A 216 -5.56 0.83 15.98
C VAL A 216 -5.97 0.38 17.40
N LYS A 217 -6.27 -0.91 17.60
CA LYS A 217 -6.58 -1.51 18.92
C LYS A 217 -5.38 -1.55 19.86
N THR A 218 -4.15 -1.60 19.33
CA THR A 218 -2.92 -1.64 20.13
C THR A 218 -2.67 -0.34 20.92
N ARG A 219 -3.29 0.76 20.50
CA ARG A 219 -3.21 2.05 21.22
C ARG A 219 -4.27 2.10 22.32
N ALA A 220 -3.82 2.29 23.56
CA ALA A 220 -4.72 2.43 24.71
C ALA A 220 -5.52 3.73 24.62
N ILE A 221 -6.80 3.63 24.28
CA ILE A 221 -7.74 4.75 24.20
C ILE A 221 -8.79 4.60 25.29
N ASN A 222 -8.99 5.64 26.10
CA ASN A 222 -10.04 5.67 27.11
C ASN A 222 -11.42 5.83 26.44
N ARG A 223 -12.07 4.70 26.13
CA ARG A 223 -13.35 4.63 25.41
C ARG A 223 -14.54 5.24 26.17
N SER A 224 -14.41 5.44 27.49
CA SER A 224 -15.43 6.10 28.32
C SER A 224 -15.57 7.60 28.08
N LYS A 225 -14.56 8.26 27.48
CA LYS A 225 -14.59 9.69 27.17
C LYS A 225 -14.77 9.91 25.67
N LYS A 226 -15.94 10.43 25.26
CA LYS A 226 -16.24 10.76 23.85
C LYS A 226 -15.21 11.70 23.21
N GLU A 227 -14.65 12.62 23.99
CA GLU A 227 -13.62 13.56 23.51
C GLU A 227 -12.32 12.85 23.12
N ALA A 228 -11.88 11.85 23.90
CA ALA A 228 -10.68 11.08 23.62
C ALA A 228 -10.84 10.19 22.36
N VAL A 229 -12.04 9.65 22.14
CA VAL A 229 -12.39 8.90 20.93
C VAL A 229 -12.39 9.79 19.70
N ARG A 230 -12.91 11.02 19.81
CA ARG A 230 -12.92 11.99 18.70
C ARG A 230 -11.51 12.48 18.38
N GLU A 231 -10.70 12.75 19.42
CA GLU A 231 -9.29 13.14 19.28
C GLU A 231 -8.49 12.03 18.60
N ALA A 232 -8.61 10.78 19.06
CA ALA A 232 -7.93 9.62 18.46
C ALA A 232 -8.33 9.41 17.00
N ASN A 233 -9.63 9.46 16.67
CA ASN A 233 -10.09 9.33 15.29
C ASN A 233 -9.54 10.44 14.37
N MET A 234 -9.41 11.67 14.87
CA MET A 234 -8.84 12.78 14.09
C MET A 234 -7.35 12.54 13.84
N TYR A 235 -6.58 12.15 14.87
CA TYR A 235 -5.15 11.87 14.71
C TYR A 235 -4.88 10.71 13.76
N PHE A 236 -5.57 9.57 13.92
CA PHE A 236 -5.41 8.45 13.00
C PHE A 236 -5.83 8.79 11.57
N LEU A 237 -6.91 9.54 11.38
CA LEU A 237 -7.31 9.97 10.04
C LEU A 237 -6.26 10.87 9.39
N THR A 238 -5.72 11.84 10.13
CA THR A 238 -4.66 12.71 9.61
C THR A 238 -3.40 11.92 9.28
N GLU A 239 -3.02 10.96 10.14
CA GLU A 239 -1.88 10.08 9.89
C GLU A 239 -2.08 9.24 8.63
N SER A 240 -3.19 8.51 8.51
CA SER A 240 -3.47 7.67 7.34
C SER A 240 -3.61 8.49 6.06
N CYS A 241 -4.17 9.71 6.14
CA CYS A 241 -4.27 10.60 5.00
C CYS A 241 -2.89 11.06 4.51
N LEU A 242 -1.99 11.45 5.43
CA LEU A 242 -0.61 11.82 5.09
C LEU A 242 0.16 10.63 4.52
N ALA A 243 0.02 9.47 5.15
CA ALA A 243 0.68 8.24 4.75
C ALA A 243 0.25 7.81 3.33
N LEU A 244 -1.07 7.69 3.09
CA LEU A 244 -1.61 7.36 1.77
C LEU A 244 -1.27 8.41 0.71
N PHE A 245 -1.19 9.69 1.07
CA PHE A 245 -0.79 10.74 0.13
C PHE A 245 0.67 10.57 -0.31
N ILE A 246 1.58 10.23 0.62
CA ILE A 246 2.97 9.91 0.29
C ILE A 246 3.05 8.67 -0.60
N SER A 247 2.32 7.59 -0.25
CA SER A 247 2.27 6.37 -1.08
C SER A 247 1.74 6.66 -2.48
N PHE A 248 0.67 7.46 -2.60
CA PHE A 248 0.13 7.89 -3.89
C PHE A 248 1.16 8.68 -4.73
N LEU A 249 1.92 9.59 -4.12
CA LEU A 249 2.96 10.33 -4.83
C LEU A 249 4.06 9.40 -5.36
N ILE A 250 4.46 8.39 -4.58
CA ILE A 250 5.45 7.41 -5.02
C ILE A 250 4.90 6.60 -6.19
N ASN A 251 3.68 6.05 -6.07
CA ASN A 251 3.05 5.26 -7.12
C ASN A 251 2.85 6.09 -8.40
N LEU A 252 2.50 7.37 -8.25
CA LEU A 252 2.42 8.33 -9.35
C LEU A 252 3.78 8.52 -10.05
N PHE A 253 4.87 8.68 -9.30
CA PHE A 253 6.21 8.82 -9.88
C PHE A 253 6.65 7.55 -10.60
N VAL A 254 6.43 6.38 -9.98
CA VAL A 254 6.75 5.08 -10.58
C VAL A 254 5.99 4.89 -11.89
N MET A 255 4.67 5.06 -11.88
CA MET A 255 3.83 4.90 -13.07
C MET A 255 4.18 5.91 -14.16
N ALA A 256 4.50 7.16 -13.80
CA ALA A 256 4.86 8.19 -14.77
C ALA A 256 6.24 7.96 -15.41
N VAL A 257 7.25 7.55 -14.62
CA VAL A 257 8.59 7.23 -15.14
C VAL A 257 8.51 6.07 -16.12
N PHE A 258 7.79 5.01 -15.77
CA PHE A 258 7.65 3.84 -16.63
C PHE A 258 6.75 4.08 -17.83
N GLY A 259 5.71 4.92 -17.67
CA GLY A 259 4.92 5.42 -18.79
C GLY A 259 5.79 6.14 -19.82
N GLU A 260 6.61 7.10 -19.42
CA GLU A 260 7.49 7.81 -20.36
C GLU A 260 8.57 6.89 -20.97
N ALA A 261 9.20 6.04 -20.14
CA ALA A 261 10.32 5.21 -20.57
C ALA A 261 9.92 4.05 -21.50
N PHE A 262 8.78 3.40 -21.24
CA PHE A 262 8.41 2.15 -21.91
C PHE A 262 7.18 2.24 -22.82
N TYR A 263 6.32 3.27 -22.70
CA TYR A 263 5.14 3.39 -23.58
C TYR A 263 5.50 3.53 -25.06
N HIS A 264 6.69 4.06 -25.36
CA HIS A 264 7.19 4.19 -26.73
C HIS A 264 8.09 3.03 -27.19
N GLN A 265 8.60 2.19 -26.29
CA GLN A 265 9.42 1.04 -26.63
C GLN A 265 8.53 -0.17 -26.94
N ARG A 266 8.13 -0.30 -28.22
CA ARG A 266 7.66 -1.61 -28.73
C ARG A 266 8.82 -2.60 -28.66
N ASN A 267 8.55 -3.84 -28.26
CA ASN A 267 9.44 -5.02 -28.16
C ASN A 267 10.26 -5.38 -29.44
N LYS A 268 10.58 -4.44 -30.34
CA LYS A 268 11.38 -4.65 -31.54
C LYS A 268 12.83 -4.16 -31.42
N ASP A 269 13.19 -3.47 -30.34
CA ASP A 269 14.55 -2.92 -30.16
C ASP A 269 15.31 -3.53 -28.97
N VAL A 270 14.93 -4.73 -28.51
CA VAL A 270 15.69 -5.56 -27.55
C VAL A 270 16.04 -6.89 -28.19
#